data_AF-A0A674DLR8-F1
#
_entry.id   AF-A0A674DLR8-F1
#
_cell.length_a   1.000
_cell.length_b   1.000
_cell.length_c   1.000
_cell.angle_alpha   90.00
_cell.angle_beta   90.00
_cell.angle_gamma   90.00
#
_symmetry.space_group_name_H-M   'P 1'
#
loop_
_entity.id
_entity.type
_entity.pdbx_description
1 polymer ?
#
loop_
_entity_poly.entity_id
_entity_poly.type
_entity_poly.pdbx_seq_one_letter_code
_entity_poly.pdbx_strand_id
1 'polypeptide(L)'
;MSAVSSLVPARFLTLTAHLVIVITIFWSRENNVEACLPLDFTQDQYDKEDTKLVVALSVTMGLFAIELAGFFSGVSMFNCTQELAVHCSASISLSFFVFQRWECWTYWVIFAFCSVLPAFVEILLFIAVFGLKKKPL
;
A
#
# COMPACT_ATOMS: atom_id res chain seq x y z
N MET A 1 14.00 7.56 -25.61
CA MET A 1 14.31 8.53 -24.53
C MET A 1 13.06 9.06 -23.81
N SER A 2 11.85 9.01 -24.38
CA SER A 2 10.63 9.53 -23.68
C SER A 2 10.07 8.62 -22.58
N ALA A 3 10.22 7.29 -22.69
CA ALA A 3 9.66 6.35 -21.71
C ALA A 3 10.35 6.41 -20.34
N VAL A 4 11.64 6.75 -20.31
CA VAL A 4 12.43 6.87 -19.06
C VAL A 4 12.07 8.17 -18.33
N SER A 5 11.80 9.25 -19.07
CA SER A 5 11.39 10.54 -18.50
C SER A 5 9.96 10.54 -17.98
N SER A 6 9.07 9.65 -18.46
CA SER A 6 7.71 9.51 -17.91
C SER A 6 7.62 8.54 -16.73
N LEU A 7 8.65 7.71 -16.49
CA LEU A 7 8.61 6.67 -15.46
C LEU A 7 8.59 7.25 -14.04
N VAL A 8 9.35 8.34 -13.83
CA VAL A 8 9.46 9.01 -12.53
C VAL A 8 8.12 9.67 -12.13
N PRO A 9 7.47 10.50 -12.98
CA PRO A 9 6.12 10.98 -12.70
C PRO A 9 5.08 9.87 -12.50
N ALA A 10 5.15 8.81 -13.30
CA ALA A 10 4.19 7.70 -13.21
C ALA A 10 4.26 6.99 -11.85
N ARG A 11 5.47 6.69 -11.36
CA ARG A 11 5.68 6.09 -10.03
C ARG A 11 5.15 6.97 -8.91
N PHE A 12 5.46 8.26 -8.94
CA PHE A 12 4.95 9.21 -7.95
C PHE A 12 3.42 9.19 -7.90
N LEU A 13 2.78 9.23 -9.07
CA LEU A 13 1.32 9.22 -9.18
C LEU A 13 0.72 7.92 -8.67
N THR A 14 1.26 6.76 -9.02
CA THR A 14 0.70 5.47 -8.55
C THR A 14 0.92 5.23 -7.07
N LEU A 15 2.08 5.62 -6.53
CA LEU A 15 2.36 5.53 -5.10
C LEU A 15 1.41 6.45 -4.32
N THR A 16 1.24 7.68 -4.79
CA THR A 16 0.32 8.64 -4.18
C THR A 16 -1.14 8.18 -4.30
N ALA A 17 -1.55 7.61 -5.44
CA ALA A 17 -2.89 7.07 -5.61
C ALA A 17 -3.17 5.92 -4.63
N HIS A 18 -2.22 4.99 -4.47
CA HIS A 18 -2.34 3.89 -3.52
C HIS A 18 -2.37 4.42 -2.07
N LEU A 19 -1.58 5.43 -1.74
CA LEU A 19 -1.66 6.09 -0.42
C LEU A 19 -3.04 6.72 -0.17
N VAL A 20 -3.57 7.47 -1.14
CA VAL A 20 -4.86 8.16 -1.00
C VAL A 20 -6.01 7.17 -0.83
N ILE A 21 -6.04 6.05 -1.56
CA ILE A 21 -7.10 5.05 -1.39
C ILE A 21 -7.00 4.35 -0.01
N VAL A 22 -5.78 4.12 0.49
CA VAL A 22 -5.58 3.56 1.84
C VAL A 22 -6.06 4.52 2.94
N ILE A 23 -5.78 5.82 2.82
CA ILE A 23 -6.32 6.84 3.73
C ILE A 23 -7.85 6.89 3.64
N THR A 24 -8.40 6.80 2.43
CA THR A 24 -9.85 6.78 2.20
C THR A 24 -10.50 5.59 2.89
N ILE A 25 -9.91 4.40 2.78
CA ILE A 25 -10.38 3.20 3.50
C ILE A 25 -10.28 3.41 5.01
N PHE A 26 -9.19 3.98 5.50
CA PHE A 26 -9.02 4.24 6.94
C PHE A 26 -10.12 5.13 7.53
N TRP A 27 -10.57 6.13 6.78
CA TRP A 27 -11.69 6.99 7.18
C TRP A 27 -13.07 6.35 6.97
N SER A 28 -13.23 5.42 6.03
CA SER A 28 -14.52 4.80 5.67
C SER A 28 -14.65 3.33 6.10
N ARG A 29 -13.80 2.88 7.02
CA ARG A 29 -13.61 1.47 7.37
C ARG A 29 -14.83 0.79 7.98
N GLU A 30 -15.72 1.55 8.64
CA GLU A 30 -16.92 1.04 9.32
C GLU A 30 -17.74 0.12 8.40
N ASN A 31 -18.01 0.57 7.16
CA ASN A 31 -18.74 -0.22 6.17
C ASN A 31 -18.06 -1.56 5.82
N ASN A 32 -16.73 -1.59 5.87
CA ASN A 32 -15.96 -2.78 5.56
C ASN A 32 -15.92 -3.72 6.76
N VAL A 33 -15.81 -3.18 7.98
CA VAL A 33 -15.88 -3.98 9.23
C VAL A 33 -17.24 -4.65 9.38
N GLU A 34 -18.32 -3.93 9.11
CA GLU A 34 -19.69 -4.47 9.12
C GLU A 34 -19.87 -5.62 8.13
N ALA A 35 -19.22 -5.55 6.95
CA ALA A 35 -19.28 -6.62 5.96
C ALA A 35 -18.60 -7.92 6.42
N CYS A 36 -17.74 -7.86 7.46
CA CYS A 36 -17.04 -9.01 8.03
C CYS A 36 -17.83 -9.70 9.14
N LEU A 37 -18.94 -9.11 9.56
CA LEU A 37 -19.70 -9.50 10.73
C LEU A 37 -20.99 -10.25 10.35
N PRO A 38 -21.45 -11.18 11.20
CA PRO A 38 -22.77 -11.80 11.05
C PRO A 38 -23.89 -10.77 11.24
N LEU A 39 -25.10 -11.10 10.77
CA LEU A 39 -26.29 -10.24 10.89
C LEU A 39 -26.59 -9.82 12.34
N ASP A 40 -26.36 -10.72 13.29
CA ASP A 40 -26.39 -10.45 14.72
C ASP A 40 -24.96 -10.51 15.26
N PHE A 41 -24.37 -9.35 15.55
CA PHE A 41 -23.03 -9.24 16.09
C PHE A 41 -23.02 -8.57 17.46
N THR A 42 -22.00 -8.90 18.25
CA THR A 42 -21.72 -8.24 19.53
C THR A 42 -20.71 -7.11 19.34
N GLN A 43 -20.74 -6.10 20.23
CA GLN A 43 -19.79 -4.99 20.17
C GLN A 43 -18.33 -5.48 20.25
N ASP A 44 -18.05 -6.51 21.05
CA ASP A 44 -16.70 -7.09 21.17
C ASP A 44 -16.20 -7.69 19.84
N GLN A 45 -17.08 -8.25 19.01
CA GLN A 45 -16.72 -8.76 17.69
C GLN A 45 -16.40 -7.63 16.71
N TYR A 46 -17.20 -6.56 16.75
CA TYR A 46 -16.95 -5.36 15.95
C TYR A 46 -15.61 -4.73 16.29
N ASP A 47 -15.36 -4.46 17.57
CA ASP A 47 -14.13 -3.80 18.03
C ASP A 47 -12.89 -4.61 17.68
N LYS A 48 -12.99 -5.94 17.69
CA LYS A 48 -11.90 -6.85 17.32
C LYS A 48 -11.56 -6.77 15.83
N GLU A 49 -12.56 -6.80 14.95
CA GLU A 49 -12.32 -6.71 13.50
C GLU A 49 -11.89 -5.29 13.10
N ASP A 50 -12.46 -4.24 13.72
CA ASP A 50 -12.02 -2.87 13.54
C ASP A 50 -10.56 -2.69 13.92
N THR A 51 -10.15 -3.18 15.09
CA THR A 51 -8.77 -3.10 15.56
C THR A 51 -7.80 -3.77 14.59
N LYS A 52 -8.13 -4.97 14.07
CA LYS A 52 -7.28 -5.66 13.10
C LYS A 52 -7.11 -4.83 11.82
N LEU A 53 -8.19 -4.27 11.30
CA LEU A 53 -8.16 -3.48 10.07
C LEU A 53 -7.38 -2.18 10.26
N VAL A 54 -7.58 -1.49 11.40
CA VAL A 54 -6.84 -0.27 11.78
C VAL A 54 -5.33 -0.55 11.91
N VAL A 55 -4.96 -1.66 12.55
CA VAL A 55 -3.55 -2.05 12.68
C VAL A 55 -2.94 -2.30 11.30
N ALA A 56 -3.64 -3.05 10.43
CA ALA A 56 -3.13 -3.33 9.10
C ALA A 56 -2.98 -2.05 8.24
N LEU A 57 -3.98 -1.15 8.25
CA LEU A 57 -3.93 0.13 7.55
C LEU A 57 -2.84 1.07 8.09
N SER A 58 -2.65 1.11 9.41
CA SER A 58 -1.61 1.97 10.02
C SER A 58 -0.20 1.48 9.69
N VAL A 59 0.03 0.16 9.65
CA VAL A 59 1.28 -0.42 9.17
C VAL A 59 1.50 -0.06 7.69
N THR A 60 0.48 -0.18 6.84
CA THR A 60 0.58 0.23 5.42
C THR A 60 1.00 1.69 5.26
N MET A 61 0.43 2.60 6.06
CA MET A 61 0.84 4.01 6.03
C MET A 61 2.32 4.20 6.41
N GLY A 62 2.81 3.43 7.39
CA GLY A 62 4.23 3.43 7.76
C GLY A 62 5.13 2.92 6.63
N LEU A 63 4.72 1.87 5.92
CA LEU A 63 5.45 1.36 4.75
C LEU A 63 5.50 2.39 3.62
N PHE A 64 4.40 3.09 3.34
CA PHE A 64 4.40 4.18 2.36
C PHE A 64 5.33 5.33 2.73
N ALA A 65 5.49 5.64 4.02
CA ALA A 65 6.45 6.67 4.44
C ALA A 65 7.89 6.29 4.07
N ILE A 66 8.24 5.00 4.16
CA ILE A 66 9.54 4.47 3.75
C ILE A 66 9.69 4.58 2.22
N GLU A 67 8.69 4.13 1.46
CA GLU A 67 8.70 4.21 -0.01
C GLU A 67 8.77 5.64 -0.53
N LEU A 68 8.05 6.57 0.11
CA LEU A 68 8.07 7.98 -0.26
C LEU A 68 9.42 8.62 0.07
N ALA A 69 10.04 8.26 1.21
CA ALA A 69 11.38 8.72 1.57
C ALA A 69 12.45 8.17 0.60
N GLY A 70 12.36 6.89 0.24
CA GLY A 70 13.23 6.25 -0.74
C GLY A 70 13.07 6.85 -2.14
N PHE A 71 11.84 7.16 -2.56
CA PHE A 71 11.53 7.89 -3.78
C PHE A 71 12.15 9.31 -3.78
N PHE A 72 11.92 10.11 -2.74
CA PHE A 72 12.46 11.48 -2.64
C PHE A 72 13.99 11.52 -2.47
N SER A 73 14.60 10.48 -1.90
CA SER A 73 16.06 10.36 -1.82
C SER A 73 16.72 10.05 -3.17
N GLY A 74 15.93 9.69 -4.19
CA GLY A 74 16.42 9.36 -5.53
C GLY A 74 16.94 7.92 -5.69
N VAL A 75 16.92 7.11 -4.63
CA VAL A 75 17.46 5.74 -4.60
C VAL A 75 16.64 4.76 -5.43
N SER A 76 15.32 4.84 -5.33
CA SER A 76 14.38 3.97 -6.04
C SER A 76 13.80 4.60 -7.31
N MET A 77 14.13 5.86 -7.59
CA MET A 77 13.49 6.65 -8.66
C MET A 77 13.65 6.04 -10.07
N PHE A 78 14.71 5.24 -10.29
CA PHE A 78 15.03 4.61 -11.58
C PHE A 78 14.87 3.09 -11.62
N ASN A 79 14.59 2.45 -10.48
CA ASN A 79 14.42 1.00 -10.43
C ASN A 79 12.97 0.61 -10.70
N CYS A 80 12.79 -0.52 -11.39
CA CYS A 80 11.59 -1.35 -11.49
C CYS A 80 10.23 -0.74 -11.92
N THR A 81 9.79 -1.16 -13.11
CA THR A 81 8.39 -1.17 -13.60
C THR A 81 7.46 -2.02 -12.73
N GLN A 82 8.01 -2.93 -11.90
CA GLN A 82 7.23 -3.84 -11.06
C GLN A 82 6.40 -3.09 -10.01
N GLU A 83 6.98 -2.10 -9.32
CA GLU A 83 6.24 -1.31 -8.32
C GLU A 83 5.07 -0.54 -8.94
N LEU A 84 5.25 -0.03 -10.18
CA LEU A 84 4.18 0.65 -10.91
C LEU A 84 2.98 -0.29 -11.13
N ALA A 85 3.25 -1.52 -11.56
CA ALA A 85 2.21 -2.52 -11.76
C ALA A 85 1.53 -2.90 -10.44
N VAL A 86 2.31 -3.10 -9.37
CA VAL A 86 1.80 -3.49 -8.05
C VAL A 86 0.95 -2.39 -7.42
N HIS A 87 1.43 -1.14 -7.36
CA HIS A 87 0.62 -0.02 -6.83
C HIS A 87 -0.61 0.26 -7.71
N CYS A 88 -0.53 0.07 -9.03
CA CYS A 88 -1.67 0.24 -9.93
C CYS A 88 -2.73 -0.84 -9.68
N SER A 89 -2.34 -2.13 -9.64
CA SER A 89 -3.26 -3.22 -9.33
C SER A 89 -3.87 -3.07 -7.95
N ALA A 90 -3.08 -2.65 -6.96
CA ALA A 90 -3.57 -2.40 -5.60
C ALA A 90 -4.59 -1.26 -5.57
N SER A 91 -4.33 -0.16 -6.27
CA SER A 91 -5.26 0.96 -6.36
C SER A 91 -6.61 0.54 -6.94
N ILE A 92 -6.58 -0.30 -7.99
CA ILE A 92 -7.80 -0.86 -8.61
C ILE A 92 -8.52 -1.78 -7.62
N SER A 93 -7.83 -2.77 -7.04
CA SER A 93 -8.41 -3.72 -6.08
C SER A 93 -8.98 -3.04 -4.83
N LEU A 94 -8.28 -2.04 -4.28
CA LEU A 94 -8.74 -1.27 -3.13
C LEU A 94 -9.91 -0.35 -3.46
N SER A 95 -10.01 0.12 -4.71
CA SER A 95 -11.21 0.84 -5.16
C SER A 95 -12.43 -0.08 -5.15
N PHE A 96 -12.29 -1.32 -5.63
CA PHE A 96 -13.35 -2.33 -5.52
C PHE A 96 -13.67 -2.66 -4.07
N PHE A 97 -12.66 -2.79 -3.20
CA PHE A 97 -12.83 -3.01 -1.77
C PHE A 97 -13.75 -1.96 -1.14
N VAL A 98 -13.52 -0.67 -1.44
CA VAL A 98 -14.35 0.44 -0.96
C VAL A 98 -15.77 0.39 -1.53
N PHE A 99 -15.93 0.23 -2.84
CA PHE A 99 -17.25 0.33 -3.47
C PHE A 99 -18.14 -0.88 -3.20
N GLN A 100 -17.57 -2.07 -3.12
CA GLN A 100 -18.32 -3.32 -2.96
C GLN A 100 -18.37 -3.81 -1.49
N ARG A 101 -17.79 -3.06 -0.54
CA ARG A 101 -17.76 -3.41 0.89
C ARG A 101 -17.23 -4.82 1.10
N TRP A 102 -16.03 -5.07 0.58
CA TRP A 102 -15.43 -6.40 0.68
C TRP A 102 -15.04 -6.74 2.12
N GLU A 103 -15.07 -8.03 2.43
CA GLU A 103 -14.69 -8.53 3.75
C GLU A 103 -13.22 -8.22 4.07
N CYS A 104 -12.95 -8.05 5.36
CA CYS A 104 -11.70 -7.62 5.99
C CYS A 104 -10.53 -8.53 5.60
N TRP A 105 -10.79 -9.83 5.43
CA TRP A 105 -9.78 -10.78 4.98
C TRP A 105 -9.17 -10.40 3.64
N THR A 106 -9.97 -9.84 2.73
CA THR A 106 -9.51 -9.41 1.40
C THR A 106 -8.45 -8.32 1.50
N TYR A 107 -8.60 -7.41 2.47
CA TYR A 107 -7.59 -6.39 2.72
C TYR A 107 -6.24 -6.99 3.12
N TRP A 108 -6.22 -8.03 3.98
CA TRP A 108 -4.98 -8.70 4.38
C TRP A 108 -4.24 -9.34 3.21
N VAL A 109 -4.98 -9.92 2.25
CA VAL A 109 -4.40 -10.46 1.02
C VAL A 109 -3.79 -9.34 0.18
N ILE A 110 -4.52 -8.26 -0.04
CA ILE A 110 -4.02 -7.11 -0.82
C ILE A 110 -2.79 -6.52 -0.13
N PHE A 111 -2.81 -6.33 1.19
CA PHE A 111 -1.68 -5.83 1.97
C PHE A 111 -0.41 -6.68 1.80
N ALA A 112 -0.53 -8.00 1.90
CA ALA A 112 0.62 -8.90 1.77
C ALA A 112 1.29 -8.81 0.39
N PHE A 113 0.51 -8.77 -0.68
CA PHE A 113 1.07 -8.74 -2.05
C PHE A 113 1.43 -7.33 -2.51
N CYS A 114 0.68 -6.32 -2.09
CA CYS A 114 0.75 -4.98 -2.68
C CYS A 114 1.39 -3.92 -1.79
N SER A 115 1.68 -4.22 -0.52
CA SER A 115 2.33 -3.29 0.40
C SER A 115 3.59 -3.88 1.02
N VAL A 116 3.57 -5.16 1.42
CA VAL A 116 4.76 -5.80 2.01
C VAL A 116 5.85 -6.06 0.97
N LEU A 117 5.50 -6.57 -0.22
CA LEU A 117 6.48 -6.83 -1.28
C LEU A 117 7.19 -5.55 -1.76
N PRO A 118 6.47 -4.47 -2.14
CA PRO A 118 7.09 -3.19 -2.51
C PRO A 118 8.01 -2.62 -1.43
N ALA A 119 7.52 -2.57 -0.19
CA ALA A 119 8.29 -2.02 0.91
C ALA A 119 9.54 -2.86 1.22
N PHE A 120 9.47 -4.19 1.07
CA PHE A 120 10.63 -5.06 1.24
C PHE A 120 11.71 -4.80 0.17
N VAL A 121 11.30 -4.66 -1.10
CA VAL A 121 12.21 -4.30 -2.20
C VAL A 121 12.85 -2.94 -1.94
N GLU A 122 12.07 -1.96 -1.48
CA GLU A 122 12.57 -0.62 -1.16
C GLU A 122 13.60 -0.64 -0.02
N ILE A 123 13.34 -1.39 1.04
CA ILE A 123 14.27 -1.55 2.17
C ILE A 123 15.59 -2.19 1.70
N LEU A 124 15.51 -3.22 0.85
CA LEU A 124 16.71 -3.85 0.28
C LEU A 124 17.52 -2.88 -0.58
N LEU A 125 16.86 -2.06 -1.40
CA LEU A 125 17.51 -1.01 -2.20
C LEU A 125 18.17 0.05 -1.30
N PHE A 126 17.49 0.47 -0.23
CA PHE A 126 18.02 1.42 0.73
C PHE A 126 19.29 0.88 1.41
N ILE A 127 19.28 -0.39 1.84
CA ILE A 127 20.45 -1.06 2.42
C ILE A 127 21.58 -1.21 1.38
N ALA A 128 21.25 -1.54 0.13
CA ALA A 128 22.24 -1.71 -0.92
C ALA A 128 22.95 -0.40 -1.27
N VAL A 129 22.23 0.72 -1.31
CA VAL A 129 22.80 2.02 -1.66
C VAL A 129 23.53 2.65 -0.49
N PHE A 130 22.93 2.71 0.70
CA PHE A 130 23.55 3.37 1.86
C PHE A 130 24.52 2.47 2.62
N GLY A 131 24.20 1.18 2.77
CA GLY A 131 25.03 0.22 3.51
C GLY A 131 26.19 -0.35 2.68
N LEU A 132 25.92 -0.73 1.42
CA LEU A 132 26.93 -1.36 0.55
C LEU A 132 27.60 -0.38 -0.44
N LYS A 133 27.25 0.91 -0.41
CA LYS A 133 27.73 1.95 -1.35
C LYS A 133 27.62 1.56 -2.83
N LYS A 134 26.67 0.68 -3.19
CA LYS A 134 26.43 0.36 -4.60
C LYS A 134 25.81 1.58 -5.27
N LYS A 135 26.25 1.90 -6.50
CA LYS A 135 25.59 2.94 -7.28
C LYS A 135 24.14 2.51 -7.54
N PRO A 136 23.16 3.41 -7.36
CA PRO A 136 21.80 3.14 -7.82
C PRO A 136 21.87 2.90 -9.34
N LEU A 137 21.36 1.74 -9.78
CA LEU A 137 21.18 1.41 -11.20
C LEU A 137 19.99 2.19 -11.76
#